data_AF-A0A957XLJ5-F1
#
_entry.id   AF-A0A957XLJ5-F1
#
_cell.length_a   1.000
_cell.length_b   1.000
_cell.length_c   1.000
_cell.angle_alpha   90.00
_cell.angle_beta   90.00
_cell.angle_gamma   90.00
#
_symmetry.space_group_name_H-M   'P 1'
#
loop_
_entity.id
_entity.type
_entity.pdbx_description
1 polymer ?
#
loop_
_entity_poly.entity_id
_entity_poly.type
_entity_poly.pdbx_seq_one_letter_code
_entity_poly.pdbx_strand_id
1 'polypeptide(L)'
;MHNPKTWKLSIFAGLFALLVVLSGCTGTIHGGGVVAMLEVETGDGPGVPSDVNVAVSATCSDKKDEFRANIHVTDKTNGANFTARLPWTSIEEIFGSGVTCEDAADFVDEEGFSVAGGIINAQGQESGEAFMYVAKPGILDECGDSQTVAIQAYSSDDSLPGGYYAAIGCLDHGKINFQ
;
A
#
# COMPACT_ATOMS: atom_id res chain seq x y z
N MET A 1 -34.41 2.49 -25.45
CA MET A 1 -32.95 2.67 -25.48
C MET A 1 -32.46 2.59 -24.04
N HIS A 2 -32.09 1.39 -23.61
CA HIS A 2 -31.51 1.13 -22.28
C HIS A 2 -30.03 1.50 -22.32
N ASN A 3 -29.55 2.17 -21.28
CA ASN A 3 -28.16 2.60 -21.12
C ASN A 3 -27.47 1.63 -20.15
N PRO A 4 -26.61 0.69 -20.59
CA PRO A 4 -25.93 -0.24 -19.71
C PRO A 4 -24.50 0.26 -19.44
N LYS A 5 -24.32 1.10 -18.43
CA LYS A 5 -22.99 1.52 -17.94
C LYS A 5 -22.85 1.38 -16.43
N THR A 6 -23.48 0.37 -15.83
CA THR A 6 -23.49 0.16 -14.37
C THR A 6 -22.99 -1.22 -13.94
N TRP A 7 -22.28 -1.97 -14.79
CA TRP A 7 -22.05 -3.40 -14.54
C TRP A 7 -20.63 -3.90 -14.83
N LYS A 8 -19.59 -3.13 -14.47
CA LYS A 8 -18.20 -3.63 -14.51
C LYS A 8 -17.28 -3.23 -13.34
N LEU A 9 -17.63 -2.24 -12.52
CA LEU A 9 -16.77 -1.80 -11.42
C LEU A 9 -16.91 -2.61 -10.12
N SER A 10 -17.99 -3.38 -9.96
CA SER A 10 -18.23 -4.16 -8.73
C SER A 10 -17.43 -5.46 -8.63
N ILE A 11 -16.73 -5.87 -9.69
CA ILE A 11 -15.98 -7.13 -9.73
C ILE A 11 -14.50 -6.90 -9.40
N PHE A 12 -13.92 -5.75 -9.77
CA PHE A 12 -12.50 -5.50 -9.51
C PHE A 12 -12.20 -5.01 -8.09
N ALA A 13 -13.06 -4.16 -7.50
CA ALA A 13 -12.88 -3.73 -6.10
C ALA A 13 -13.17 -4.87 -5.10
N GLY A 14 -14.07 -5.80 -5.44
CA GLY A 14 -14.43 -6.94 -4.59
C GLY A 14 -13.47 -8.13 -4.69
N LEU A 15 -12.83 -8.37 -5.85
CA LEU A 15 -11.86 -9.46 -5.97
C LEU A 15 -10.47 -9.08 -5.46
N PHE A 16 -10.02 -7.83 -5.64
CA PHE A 16 -8.68 -7.43 -5.16
C PHE A 16 -8.64 -7.32 -3.63
N ALA A 17 -9.71 -6.86 -2.99
CA ALA A 17 -9.80 -6.81 -1.53
C ALA A 17 -9.98 -8.19 -0.86
N LEU A 18 -10.46 -9.21 -1.60
CA LEU A 18 -10.69 -10.55 -1.03
C LEU A 18 -9.54 -11.53 -1.30
N LEU A 19 -8.71 -11.29 -2.32
CA LEU A 19 -7.49 -12.08 -2.58
C LEU A 19 -6.28 -11.58 -1.76
N VAL A 20 -6.28 -10.33 -1.31
CA VAL A 20 -5.19 -9.74 -0.51
C VAL A 20 -5.28 -10.08 0.99
N VAL A 21 -6.36 -10.75 1.43
CA VAL A 21 -6.55 -11.14 2.84
C VAL A 21 -6.02 -12.56 3.14
N LEU A 22 -5.48 -13.31 2.17
CA LEU A 22 -5.15 -14.74 2.39
C LEU A 22 -3.79 -15.27 1.89
N SER A 23 -2.83 -14.42 1.50
CA SER A 23 -1.44 -14.89 1.29
C SER A 23 -0.45 -13.77 1.56
N GLY A 24 0.41 -13.98 2.57
CA GLY A 24 1.43 -13.05 3.01
C GLY A 24 2.39 -12.67 1.90
N CYS A 25 2.71 -11.38 1.83
CA CYS A 25 3.59 -10.80 0.81
C CYS A 25 4.53 -9.84 1.53
N THR A 26 5.76 -10.23 1.89
CA THR A 26 6.61 -9.38 2.75
C THR A 26 8.08 -9.43 2.37
N GLY A 27 8.55 -8.42 1.66
CA GLY A 27 9.99 -8.19 1.45
C GLY A 27 10.43 -6.98 2.24
N THR A 28 11.70 -6.91 2.62
CA THR A 28 12.22 -5.65 3.17
C THR A 28 12.17 -4.62 2.04
N ILE A 29 11.36 -3.58 2.19
CA ILE A 29 11.34 -2.45 1.26
C ILE A 29 11.86 -1.21 1.94
N HIS A 30 12.73 -0.49 1.25
CA HIS A 30 13.16 0.82 1.71
C HIS A 30 13.35 1.77 0.55
N GLY A 31 12.82 2.98 0.73
CA GLY A 31 13.03 4.09 -0.17
C GLY A 31 11.81 5.00 -0.22
N GLY A 32 11.64 5.64 -1.36
CA GLY A 32 10.58 6.60 -1.56
C GLY A 32 10.81 7.39 -2.83
N GLY A 33 9.86 8.28 -3.12
CA GLY A 33 9.84 8.99 -4.38
C GLY A 33 8.52 9.69 -4.66
N VAL A 34 8.38 10.10 -5.91
CA VAL A 34 7.16 10.66 -6.47
C VAL A 34 6.50 9.56 -7.30
N VAL A 35 5.23 9.31 -7.01
CA VAL A 35 4.40 8.36 -7.74
C VAL A 35 3.38 9.16 -8.55
N ALA A 36 3.41 8.98 -9.87
CA ALA A 36 2.40 9.51 -10.75
C ALA A 36 1.16 8.61 -10.66
N MET A 37 0.13 9.07 -9.94
CA MET A 37 -1.09 8.29 -9.73
C MET A 37 -1.90 8.21 -11.03
N LEU A 38 -2.36 7.01 -11.33
CA LEU A 38 -3.23 6.72 -12.48
C LEU A 38 -4.70 6.75 -12.06
N GLU A 39 -5.00 6.19 -10.89
CA GLU A 39 -6.34 6.16 -10.31
C GLU A 39 -6.26 6.53 -8.83
N VAL A 40 -7.25 7.29 -8.37
CA VAL A 40 -7.40 7.72 -6.98
C VAL A 40 -8.86 7.65 -6.60
N GLU A 41 -9.16 7.06 -5.45
CA GLU A 41 -10.47 7.03 -4.80
C GLU A 41 -10.31 7.57 -3.37
N THR A 42 -11.27 8.38 -2.94
CA THR A 42 -11.32 8.97 -1.60
C THR A 42 -12.63 8.62 -0.91
N GLY A 43 -12.76 8.89 0.39
CA GLY A 43 -14.03 8.76 1.08
C GLY A 43 -15.13 9.68 0.54
N ASP A 44 -14.75 10.75 -0.14
CA ASP A 44 -15.65 11.71 -0.78
C ASP A 44 -15.98 11.35 -2.25
N GLY A 45 -15.45 10.22 -2.75
CA GLY A 45 -15.62 9.70 -4.11
C GLY A 45 -14.33 9.73 -4.95
N PRO A 46 -14.45 9.72 -6.29
CA PRO A 46 -13.29 9.69 -7.19
C PRO A 46 -12.36 10.88 -6.97
N GLY A 47 -11.07 10.59 -6.78
CA GLY A 47 -10.02 11.58 -6.66
C GLY A 47 -9.49 12.07 -8.01
N VAL A 48 -8.51 12.95 -7.95
CA VAL A 48 -7.80 13.51 -9.11
C VAL A 48 -6.42 12.83 -9.22
N PRO A 49 -6.12 12.15 -10.33
CA PRO A 49 -4.76 11.66 -10.63
C PRO A 49 -3.72 12.79 -10.49
N SER A 50 -2.69 12.57 -9.69
CA SER A 50 -1.67 13.58 -9.41
C SER A 50 -0.35 12.95 -8.93
N ASP A 51 0.67 13.78 -8.80
CA ASP A 51 1.97 13.38 -8.26
C ASP A 51 1.93 13.34 -6.74
N VAL A 52 2.18 12.16 -6.18
CA VAL A 52 2.10 11.89 -4.75
C VAL A 52 3.48 11.57 -4.21
N ASN A 53 3.84 12.15 -3.07
CA ASN A 53 5.10 11.81 -2.41
C ASN A 53 4.88 10.62 -1.49
N VAL A 54 5.70 9.59 -1.64
CA VAL A 54 5.70 8.40 -0.80
C VAL A 54 7.07 8.17 -0.19
N ALA A 55 7.09 7.74 1.06
CA ALA A 55 8.28 7.19 1.69
C ALA A 55 7.88 5.95 2.48
N VAL A 56 8.64 4.87 2.30
CA VAL A 56 8.33 3.58 2.91
C VAL A 56 9.59 2.93 3.44
N SER A 57 9.46 2.33 4.62
CA SER A 57 10.41 1.36 5.15
C SER A 57 9.64 0.23 5.78
N ALA A 58 9.76 -0.98 5.26
CA ALA A 58 9.35 -2.21 5.91
C ALA A 58 10.58 -3.08 6.10
N THR A 59 10.73 -3.68 7.27
CA THR A 59 11.87 -4.53 7.59
C THR A 59 11.36 -5.77 8.30
N CYS A 60 11.77 -6.93 7.80
CA CYS A 60 11.64 -8.18 8.52
C CYS A 60 12.95 -8.52 9.24
N SER A 61 12.85 -9.10 10.43
CA SER A 61 14.00 -9.56 11.22
C SER A 61 13.93 -11.08 11.35
N ASP A 62 14.61 -11.81 10.48
CA ASP A 62 14.64 -13.29 10.45
C ASP A 62 15.07 -13.92 11.78
N LYS A 63 15.89 -13.22 12.56
CA LYS A 63 16.32 -13.71 13.88
C LYS A 63 15.19 -13.78 14.91
N LYS A 64 14.09 -13.11 14.66
CA LYS A 64 12.98 -12.92 15.62
C LYS A 64 11.60 -13.13 15.00
N ASP A 65 11.53 -13.31 13.68
CA ASP A 65 10.28 -13.29 12.91
C ASP A 65 9.39 -12.09 13.26
N GLU A 66 10.03 -10.94 13.44
CA GLU A 66 9.37 -9.66 13.70
C GLU A 66 9.42 -8.79 12.45
N PHE A 67 8.34 -8.09 12.21
CA PHE A 67 8.19 -7.14 11.12
C PHE A 67 7.92 -5.75 11.71
N ARG A 68 8.50 -4.73 11.08
CA ARG A 68 8.18 -3.33 11.37
C ARG A 68 7.98 -2.58 10.07
N ALA A 69 7.18 -1.53 10.12
CA ALA A 69 6.97 -0.70 8.94
C ALA A 69 6.70 0.77 9.29
N ASN A 70 7.00 1.62 8.32
CA ASN A 70 6.68 3.04 8.33
C ASN A 70 6.31 3.43 6.90
N ILE A 71 5.13 4.03 6.75
CA ILE A 71 4.59 4.49 5.48
C ILE A 71 4.25 5.95 5.68
N HIS A 72 4.75 6.80 4.80
CA HIS A 72 4.37 8.20 4.74
C HIS A 72 3.88 8.52 3.34
N VAL A 73 2.71 9.15 3.26
CA VAL A 73 2.08 9.56 2.01
C VAL A 73 1.64 11.00 2.14
N THR A 74 1.95 11.80 1.12
CA THR A 74 1.44 13.17 0.97
C THR A 74 0.90 13.36 -0.44
N ASP A 75 -0.41 13.43 -0.55
CA ASP A 75 -1.18 13.80 -1.73
C ASP A 75 -1.95 15.09 -1.42
N LYS A 76 -1.36 16.23 -1.80
CA LYS A 76 -1.98 17.54 -1.55
C LYS A 76 -3.22 17.79 -2.40
N THR A 77 -3.31 17.13 -3.55
CA THR A 77 -4.41 17.32 -4.51
C THR A 77 -5.70 16.74 -3.94
N ASN A 78 -5.60 15.54 -3.36
CA ASN A 78 -6.74 14.83 -2.78
C ASN A 78 -6.85 15.01 -1.26
N GLY A 79 -5.92 15.73 -0.63
CA GLY A 79 -5.97 16.04 0.80
C GLY A 79 -5.50 14.92 1.72
N ALA A 80 -4.91 13.85 1.19
CA ALA A 80 -4.36 12.77 2.01
C ALA A 80 -2.96 13.13 2.52
N ASN A 81 -2.77 13.09 3.83
CA ASN A 81 -1.46 13.30 4.45
C ASN A 81 -1.37 12.52 5.76
N PHE A 82 -0.71 11.38 5.71
CA PHE A 82 -0.65 10.47 6.86
C PHE A 82 0.73 9.85 7.03
N THR A 83 0.97 9.38 8.24
CA THR A 83 2.07 8.47 8.55
C THR A 83 1.50 7.28 9.29
N ALA A 84 1.66 6.10 8.72
CA ALA A 84 1.31 4.84 9.36
C ALA A 84 2.59 4.17 9.88
N ARG A 85 2.55 3.66 11.10
CA ARG A 85 3.69 2.99 11.73
C ARG A 85 3.26 1.66 12.32
N LEU A 86 4.10 0.67 12.11
CA LEU A 86 4.01 -0.62 12.77
C LEU A 86 5.31 -0.78 13.57
N PRO A 87 5.25 -0.87 14.92
CA PRO A 87 6.42 -1.23 15.71
C PRO A 87 6.89 -2.65 15.33
N TRP A 88 7.96 -3.13 15.98
CA TRP A 88 8.29 -4.55 15.86
C TRP A 88 7.11 -5.38 16.37
N THR A 89 6.48 -6.10 15.45
CA THR A 89 5.30 -6.92 15.64
C THR A 89 5.60 -8.30 15.08
N SER A 90 5.11 -9.35 15.72
CA SER A 90 5.30 -10.71 15.21
C SER A 90 4.71 -10.82 13.80
N ILE A 91 5.44 -11.44 12.87
CA ILE A 91 4.92 -11.67 11.52
C ILE A 91 3.66 -12.56 11.55
N GLU A 92 3.59 -13.48 12.51
CA GLU A 92 2.41 -14.33 12.73
C GLU A 92 1.18 -13.51 13.15
N GLU A 93 1.35 -12.43 13.91
CA GLU A 93 0.25 -11.54 14.29
C GLU A 93 -0.31 -10.78 13.09
N ILE A 94 0.49 -10.60 12.05
CA ILE A 94 0.12 -9.84 10.84
C ILE A 94 -0.46 -10.78 9.77
N PHE A 95 0.17 -11.94 9.55
CA PHE A 95 -0.12 -12.83 8.41
C PHE A 95 -0.67 -14.19 8.79
N GLY A 96 -0.74 -14.51 10.08
CA GLY A 96 -1.22 -15.79 10.59
C GLY A 96 -0.11 -16.80 10.87
N SER A 97 -0.51 -17.93 11.46
CA SER A 97 0.42 -18.90 12.03
C SER A 97 1.27 -19.59 10.95
N GLY A 98 2.58 -19.69 11.20
CA GLY A 98 3.52 -20.44 10.36
C GLY A 98 4.14 -19.65 9.21
N VAL A 99 3.88 -18.35 9.12
CA VAL A 99 4.61 -17.45 8.22
C VAL A 99 5.91 -16.99 8.90
N THR A 100 7.03 -17.00 8.18
CA THR A 100 8.33 -16.48 8.65
C THR A 100 8.82 -15.33 7.77
N CYS A 101 9.86 -14.63 8.22
CA CYS A 101 10.51 -13.62 7.39
C CYS A 101 11.20 -14.22 6.14
N GLU A 102 11.57 -15.50 6.17
CA GLU A 102 12.18 -16.20 5.03
C GLU A 102 11.14 -16.47 3.94
N ASP A 103 9.97 -17.03 4.30
CA ASP A 103 8.87 -17.28 3.36
C ASP A 103 8.42 -15.99 2.66
N ALA A 104 8.39 -14.93 3.45
CA ALA A 104 8.07 -13.59 3.07
C ALA A 104 9.03 -13.05 1.99
N ALA A 105 10.35 -13.23 2.17
CA ALA A 105 11.37 -12.81 1.23
C ALA A 105 11.34 -13.62 -0.07
N ASP A 106 11.22 -14.95 0.03
CA ASP A 106 11.12 -15.86 -1.13
C ASP A 106 9.96 -15.47 -2.03
N PHE A 107 8.82 -15.11 -1.44
CA PHE A 107 7.64 -14.68 -2.17
C PHE A 107 7.87 -13.38 -2.96
N VAL A 108 8.61 -12.41 -2.41
CA VAL A 108 8.95 -11.17 -3.13
C VAL A 108 9.87 -11.45 -4.31
N ASP A 109 10.75 -12.44 -4.17
CA ASP A 109 11.61 -12.88 -5.26
C ASP A 109 10.83 -13.56 -6.37
N GLU A 110 9.86 -14.42 -6.03
CA GLU A 110 9.00 -15.14 -6.98
C GLU A 110 7.95 -14.24 -7.65
N GLU A 111 7.16 -13.52 -6.86
CA GLU A 111 5.98 -12.77 -7.34
C GLU A 111 6.30 -11.31 -7.68
N GLY A 112 7.44 -10.81 -7.20
CA GLY A 112 7.91 -9.48 -7.56
C GLY A 112 7.13 -8.34 -6.93
N PHE A 113 6.51 -8.53 -5.76
CA PHE A 113 5.90 -7.43 -5.02
C PHE A 113 6.08 -7.58 -3.51
N SER A 114 5.99 -6.46 -2.79
CA SER A 114 6.12 -6.38 -1.33
C SER A 114 5.08 -5.45 -0.73
N VAL A 115 4.72 -5.69 0.54
CA VAL A 115 3.80 -4.86 1.31
C VAL A 115 4.48 -4.17 2.49
N ALA A 116 4.00 -2.99 2.83
CA ALA A 116 4.15 -2.38 4.13
C ALA A 116 2.75 -2.12 4.70
N GLY A 117 2.54 -2.34 6.00
CA GLY A 117 1.31 -2.01 6.71
C GLY A 117 1.59 -1.28 8.02
N GLY A 118 0.65 -0.49 8.53
CA GLY A 118 0.80 0.11 9.85
C GLY A 118 -0.39 0.93 10.31
N ILE A 119 -0.29 1.43 11.54
CA ILE A 119 -1.33 2.18 12.23
C ILE A 119 -1.09 3.69 12.09
N ILE A 120 -2.12 4.42 11.67
CA ILE A 120 -2.18 5.89 11.67
C ILE A 120 -2.54 6.33 13.09
N ASN A 121 -1.73 7.23 13.65
CA ASN A 121 -1.95 7.77 15.00
C ASN A 121 -2.18 9.28 14.95
N ALA A 122 -3.37 9.73 15.34
CA ALA A 122 -3.71 11.13 15.57
C ALA A 122 -3.45 11.50 17.02
N GLN A 123 -2.51 12.41 17.29
CA GLN A 123 -2.31 12.96 18.65
C GLN A 123 -2.11 11.89 19.74
N GLY A 124 -1.53 10.73 19.39
CA GLY A 124 -1.29 9.62 20.30
C GLY A 124 -2.46 8.65 20.49
N GLN A 125 -3.52 8.77 19.68
CA GLN A 125 -4.60 7.80 19.58
C GLN A 125 -4.60 7.15 18.20
N GLU A 126 -4.82 5.84 18.15
CA GLU A 126 -5.06 5.12 16.92
C GLU A 126 -6.28 5.71 16.22
N SER A 127 -6.08 6.19 14.99
CA SER A 127 -7.12 6.78 14.18
C SER A 127 -7.40 5.96 12.92
N GLY A 128 -6.49 5.10 12.49
CA GLY A 128 -6.66 4.37 11.24
C GLY A 128 -5.53 3.40 10.91
N GLU A 129 -5.57 2.85 9.69
CA GLU A 129 -4.62 1.88 9.16
C GLU A 129 -4.23 2.26 7.73
N ALA A 130 -3.02 1.90 7.33
CA ALA A 130 -2.60 2.01 5.94
C ALA A 130 -1.77 0.81 5.49
N PHE A 131 -1.94 0.46 4.22
CA PHE A 131 -1.20 -0.55 3.50
C PHE A 131 -0.64 0.07 2.22
N MET A 132 0.60 -0.27 1.90
CA MET A 132 1.28 0.14 0.68
C MET A 132 1.91 -1.08 0.03
N TYR A 133 1.59 -1.30 -1.24
CA TYR A 133 2.11 -2.36 -2.08
C TYR A 133 3.07 -1.76 -3.09
N VAL A 134 4.19 -2.41 -3.29
CA VAL A 134 5.19 -2.00 -4.28
C VAL A 134 5.55 -3.22 -5.11
N ALA A 135 5.41 -3.10 -6.43
CA ALA A 135 5.76 -4.15 -7.37
C ALA A 135 7.04 -3.80 -8.15
N LYS A 136 7.77 -4.84 -8.59
CA LYS A 136 8.87 -4.72 -9.53
C LYS A 136 8.35 -4.12 -10.86
N PRO A 137 9.23 -3.50 -11.67
CA PRO A 137 8.85 -3.01 -12.99
C PRO A 137 8.20 -4.08 -13.88
N GLY A 138 7.31 -3.66 -14.78
CA GLY A 138 6.66 -4.54 -15.76
C GLY A 138 5.48 -5.37 -15.24
N ILE A 139 5.08 -5.20 -13.97
CA ILE A 139 3.89 -5.86 -13.41
C ILE A 139 2.60 -5.18 -13.87
N LEU A 140 2.60 -3.85 -13.96
CA LEU A 140 1.51 -3.08 -14.59
C LEU A 140 2.02 -2.52 -15.91
N ASP A 141 1.38 -2.90 -17.03
CA ASP A 141 1.80 -2.51 -18.38
C ASP A 141 1.92 -0.99 -18.53
N GLU A 142 1.01 -0.23 -17.92
CA GLU A 142 0.98 1.23 -17.92
C GLU A 142 2.21 1.88 -17.25
N CYS A 143 2.90 1.15 -16.35
CA CYS A 143 4.09 1.65 -15.68
C CYS A 143 5.39 1.33 -16.42
N GLY A 144 5.39 0.44 -17.43
CA GLY A 144 6.59 0.07 -18.18
C GLY A 144 7.75 -0.32 -17.26
N ASP A 145 8.87 0.41 -17.38
CA ASP A 145 10.09 0.18 -16.61
C ASP A 145 10.05 0.78 -15.17
N SER A 146 8.96 1.46 -14.80
CA SER A 146 8.74 1.99 -13.45
C SER A 146 8.09 0.96 -12.53
N GLN A 147 8.36 1.08 -11.23
CA GLN A 147 7.70 0.27 -10.20
C GLN A 147 6.24 0.69 -10.03
N THR A 148 5.33 -0.28 -9.87
CA THR A 148 3.94 0.00 -9.50
C THR A 148 3.84 0.22 -8.00
N VAL A 149 3.11 1.25 -7.59
CA VAL A 149 2.81 1.55 -6.19
C VAL A 149 1.29 1.60 -6.03
N ALA A 150 0.75 0.82 -5.10
CA ALA A 150 -0.63 0.90 -4.68
C ALA A 150 -0.72 1.22 -3.19
N ILE A 151 -1.66 2.07 -2.81
CA ILE A 151 -1.84 2.55 -1.45
C ILE A 151 -3.31 2.37 -1.09
N GLN A 152 -3.57 1.90 0.13
CA GLN A 152 -4.90 1.89 0.71
C GLN A 152 -4.80 2.33 2.17
N ALA A 153 -5.63 3.28 2.57
CA ALA A 153 -5.66 3.80 3.92
C ALA A 153 -7.09 4.11 4.35
N TYR A 154 -7.36 3.87 5.62
CA TYR A 154 -8.62 4.17 6.29
C TYR A 154 -8.31 4.94 7.57
N SER A 155 -9.08 5.98 7.88
CA SER A 155 -8.91 6.74 9.11
C SER A 155 -10.22 7.34 9.58
N SER A 156 -10.32 7.49 10.89
CA SER A 156 -11.41 8.17 11.60
C SER A 156 -11.09 9.64 11.90
N ASP A 157 -9.89 10.11 11.59
CA ASP A 157 -9.46 11.51 11.71
C ASP A 157 -9.46 12.23 10.34
N ASP A 158 -9.16 13.52 10.35
CA ASP A 158 -9.07 14.37 9.15
C ASP A 158 -7.77 14.18 8.34
N SER A 159 -6.97 13.14 8.58
CA SER A 159 -5.75 12.88 7.80
C SER A 159 -6.05 12.33 6.40
N LEU A 160 -7.27 11.84 6.19
CA LEU A 160 -7.77 11.33 4.91
C LEU A 160 -9.08 12.03 4.50
N PRO A 161 -9.26 12.36 3.22
CA PRO A 161 -10.53 12.87 2.68
C PRO A 161 -11.66 11.86 2.89
N GLY A 162 -12.71 12.24 3.61
CA GLY A 162 -13.85 11.37 3.92
C GLY A 162 -13.49 10.07 4.67
N GLY A 163 -12.32 9.99 5.32
CA GLY A 163 -11.86 8.83 6.08
C GLY A 163 -11.34 7.65 5.27
N TYR A 164 -11.18 7.79 3.94
CA TYR A 164 -10.66 6.75 3.06
C TYR A 164 -9.77 7.32 1.96
N TYR A 165 -8.72 6.58 1.61
CA TYR A 165 -7.86 6.89 0.48
C TYR A 165 -7.34 5.59 -0.15
N ALA A 166 -7.53 5.42 -1.45
CA ALA A 166 -6.87 4.39 -2.23
C ALA A 166 -6.35 4.97 -3.53
N ALA A 167 -5.14 4.58 -3.91
CA ALA A 167 -4.52 5.06 -5.12
C ALA A 167 -3.59 4.01 -5.71
N ILE A 168 -3.42 4.03 -7.03
CA ILE A 168 -2.43 3.23 -7.75
C ILE A 168 -1.71 4.11 -8.77
N GLY A 169 -0.41 3.94 -8.89
CA GLY A 169 0.42 4.73 -9.78
C GLY A 169 1.78 4.14 -10.06
N CYS A 170 2.55 4.86 -10.85
CA CYS A 170 3.90 4.48 -11.27
C CYS A 170 4.92 5.34 -10.54
N LEU A 171 5.97 4.73 -9.99
CA LEU A 171 7.09 5.43 -9.37
C LEU A 171 7.88 6.18 -10.45
N ASP A 172 7.58 7.46 -10.62
CA ASP A 172 8.13 8.33 -11.66
C ASP A 172 9.54 8.82 -11.30
N HIS A 173 9.74 9.15 -10.02
CA HIS A 173 11.04 9.56 -9.48
C HIS A 173 11.31 8.89 -8.15
N GLY A 174 12.57 8.53 -7.89
CA GLY A 174 13.00 7.85 -6.67
C GLY A 174 13.28 6.36 -6.90
N LYS A 175 13.38 5.60 -5.82
CA LYS A 175 13.64 4.15 -5.88
C LYS A 175 13.16 3.49 -4.60
N ILE A 176 12.45 2.37 -4.73
CA ILE A 176 12.13 1.49 -3.60
C ILE A 176 12.87 0.19 -3.84
N ASN A 177 13.83 -0.12 -2.98
CA ASN A 177 14.61 -1.35 -3.12
C ASN A 177 13.87 -2.50 -2.43
N PHE A 178 13.82 -3.64 -3.11
CA PHE A 178 13.50 -4.94 -2.49
C PHE A 178 14.79 -5.52 -1.90
N GLN A 179 14.71 -6.02 -0.67
CA GLN A 179 15.78 -6.66 0.08
C GLN A 179 15.24 -7.90 0.78
#